data_AF-A0A2W5S4A9-F1
#
_entry.id   AF-A0A2W5S4A9-F1
#
_cell.length_a   1.000
_cell.length_b   1.000
_cell.length_c   1.000
_cell.angle_alpha   90.00
_cell.angle_beta   90.00
_cell.angle_gamma   90.00
#
_symmetry.space_group_name_H-M   'P 1'
#
loop_
_entity.id
_entity.type
_entity.pdbx_description
1 polymer ?
#
loop_
_entity_poly.entity_id
_entity_poly.type
_entity_poly.pdbx_seq_one_letter_code
_entity_poly.pdbx_strand_id
1 'polypeptide(L)'
;MTVNRIRAAFIGLFLALPMGCAEMNAKNDALPPMRWDHRPEASLWTTKALAAIDNSDSLPSVIPADIGTWCPGYADAKETDREAFWAGLMSALAKHESTWNPRASGGGGAWIGLLQISPATARQYGCEATTSAALKDGAANLSCAVKIASVQVQRDGMVAGGGARGMGRDWAPFRNSSKRAEMAAWTRAQSYCQKKPASILGGLSVPKASKAS
;
A
#
# COMPACT_ATOMS: atom_id res chain seq x y z
N MET A 1 -35.38 76.01 -5.06
CA MET A 1 -34.86 74.96 -4.14
C MET A 1 -34.53 73.75 -5.01
N THR A 2 -33.34 73.16 -5.11
CA THR A 2 -32.04 73.32 -4.47
C THR A 2 -31.06 72.47 -5.29
N VAL A 3 -29.95 73.07 -5.74
CA VAL A 3 -28.59 72.52 -5.93
C VAL A 3 -28.40 71.18 -6.67
N ASN A 4 -27.82 71.29 -7.87
CA ASN A 4 -27.11 70.22 -8.59
C ASN A 4 -25.72 70.02 -7.95
N ARG A 5 -25.38 68.79 -7.52
CA ARG A 5 -24.08 68.48 -6.92
C ARG A 5 -23.27 67.54 -7.84
N ILE A 6 -22.22 68.11 -8.42
CA ILE A 6 -21.07 67.41 -9.01
C ILE A 6 -20.39 66.58 -7.93
N ARG A 7 -20.08 65.30 -8.21
CA ARG A 7 -19.10 64.53 -7.43
C ARG A 7 -18.15 63.76 -8.35
N ALA A 8 -16.96 64.35 -8.43
CA ALA A 8 -15.62 63.79 -8.62
C ALA A 8 -15.47 62.27 -8.83
N ALA A 9 -14.80 61.93 -9.93
CA ALA A 9 -14.16 60.65 -10.17
C ALA A 9 -12.88 60.51 -9.31
N PHE A 10 -12.70 59.34 -8.69
CA PHE A 10 -11.42 58.90 -8.14
C PHE A 10 -11.05 57.57 -8.77
N ILE A 11 -9.99 57.60 -9.58
CA ILE A 11 -9.32 56.45 -10.18
C ILE A 11 -8.39 55.87 -9.12
N GLY A 12 -8.72 54.68 -8.61
CA GLY A 12 -7.86 53.90 -7.72
C GLY A 12 -7.02 52.91 -8.51
N LEU A 13 -5.73 53.20 -8.64
CA LEU A 13 -4.70 52.34 -9.24
C LEU A 13 -4.42 51.14 -8.32
N PHE A 14 -4.97 49.97 -8.64
CA PHE A 14 -4.64 48.70 -7.98
C PHE A 14 -3.28 48.19 -8.51
N LEU A 15 -2.26 48.25 -7.66
CA LEU A 15 -0.97 47.58 -7.86
C LEU A 15 -1.17 46.06 -7.75
N ALA A 16 -1.18 45.38 -8.89
CA ALA A 16 -1.19 43.92 -8.96
C ALA A 16 0.22 43.39 -8.61
N LEU A 17 0.36 42.81 -7.43
CA LEU A 17 1.51 41.96 -7.08
C LEU A 17 1.32 40.60 -7.78
N PRO A 18 2.31 40.11 -8.57
CA PRO A 18 2.24 38.75 -9.08
C PRO A 18 2.44 37.79 -7.90
N MET A 19 1.37 37.11 -7.49
CA MET A 19 1.48 35.84 -6.76
C MET A 19 2.21 34.87 -7.68
N GLY A 20 3.52 34.74 -7.48
CA GLY A 20 4.26 33.63 -8.03
C GLY A 20 3.63 32.34 -7.50
N CYS A 21 2.97 31.60 -8.39
CA CYS A 21 2.66 30.21 -8.12
C CYS A 21 4.00 29.50 -7.97
N ALA A 22 4.41 29.25 -6.73
CA ALA A 22 5.39 28.22 -6.47
C ALA A 22 4.75 26.91 -6.94
N GLU A 23 5.11 26.46 -8.14
CA GLU A 23 4.87 25.08 -8.55
C GLU A 23 5.67 24.21 -7.59
N MET A 24 5.00 23.74 -6.53
CA MET A 24 5.46 22.57 -5.80
C MET A 24 5.48 21.41 -6.81
N ASN A 25 6.64 21.18 -7.40
CA ASN A 25 7.01 19.90 -7.98
C ASN A 25 7.14 18.88 -6.84
N ALA A 26 6.02 18.59 -6.18
CA ALA A 26 5.85 17.31 -5.52
C ALA A 26 5.94 16.29 -6.65
N LYS A 27 6.99 15.47 -6.65
CA LYS A 27 7.01 14.29 -7.49
C LYS A 27 5.74 13.51 -7.16
N ASN A 28 4.75 13.56 -8.06
CA ASN A 28 3.61 12.65 -8.03
C ASN A 28 4.19 11.28 -8.38
N ASP A 29 4.82 10.63 -7.41
CA ASP A 29 5.12 9.21 -7.51
C ASP A 29 3.74 8.54 -7.56
N ALA A 30 3.32 8.17 -8.77
CA ALA A 30 2.06 7.50 -9.00
C ALA A 30 1.98 6.29 -8.06
N LEU A 31 0.82 6.08 -7.44
CA LEU A 31 0.62 4.95 -6.53
C LEU A 31 1.01 3.65 -7.22
N PRO A 32 1.67 2.71 -6.50
CA PRO A 32 2.06 1.44 -7.09
C PRO A 32 0.82 0.67 -7.59
N PRO A 33 0.92 -0.08 -8.71
CA PRO A 33 -0.20 -0.84 -9.24
C PRO A 33 -0.75 -1.84 -8.23
N MET A 34 -2.07 -1.84 -8.06
CA MET A 34 -2.82 -2.77 -7.22
C MET A 34 -3.87 -3.51 -8.03
N ARG A 35 -4.19 -4.74 -7.62
CA ARG A 35 -5.16 -5.57 -8.36
C ARG A 35 -6.58 -5.00 -8.30
N TRP A 36 -6.85 -4.14 -7.32
CA TRP A 36 -8.11 -3.43 -7.17
C TRP A 36 -8.17 -2.09 -7.93
N ASP A 37 -7.19 -1.73 -8.77
CA ASP A 37 -7.14 -0.40 -9.41
C ASP A 37 -8.35 -0.06 -10.30
N HIS A 38 -9.12 -1.07 -10.70
CA HIS A 38 -10.40 -0.91 -11.39
C HIS A 38 -11.55 -0.44 -10.47
N ARG A 39 -11.31 -0.30 -9.17
CA ARG A 39 -12.30 0.08 -8.16
C ARG A 39 -12.25 1.59 -7.93
N PRO A 40 -13.41 2.25 -7.74
CA PRO A 40 -13.43 3.69 -7.44
C PRO A 40 -12.72 4.02 -6.12
N GLU A 41 -12.64 3.07 -5.19
CA GLU A 41 -11.97 3.25 -3.89
C GLU A 41 -10.45 2.98 -3.93
N ALA A 42 -9.89 2.59 -5.07
CA ALA A 42 -8.53 2.07 -5.19
C ALA A 42 -7.46 2.97 -4.57
N SER A 43 -7.45 4.27 -4.91
CA SER A 43 -6.45 5.21 -4.37
C SER A 43 -6.51 5.32 -2.85
N LEU A 44 -7.71 5.32 -2.26
CA LEU A 44 -7.88 5.35 -0.81
C LEU A 44 -7.35 4.08 -0.18
N TRP A 45 -7.70 2.91 -0.74
CA TRP A 45 -7.24 1.62 -0.23
C TRP A 45 -5.73 1.46 -0.32
N THR A 46 -5.12 1.82 -1.45
CA THR A 46 -3.67 1.75 -1.65
C THR A 46 -2.95 2.66 -0.66
N THR A 47 -3.33 3.93 -0.55
CA THR A 47 -2.69 4.88 0.38
C THR A 47 -2.83 4.43 1.83
N LYS A 48 -4.01 3.94 2.25
CA LYS A 48 -4.23 3.51 3.63
C LYS A 48 -3.55 2.18 3.94
N ALA A 49 -3.48 1.25 2.99
CA ALA A 49 -2.74 0.00 3.15
C ALA A 49 -1.24 0.28 3.29
N LEU A 50 -0.65 1.11 2.41
CA LEU A 50 0.76 1.49 2.49
C LEU A 50 1.08 2.15 3.83
N ALA A 51 0.28 3.14 4.25
CA ALA A 51 0.46 3.78 5.55
C ALA A 51 0.35 2.78 6.72
N ALA A 52 -0.56 1.80 6.66
CA ALA A 52 -0.65 0.77 7.70
C ALA A 52 0.57 -0.17 7.71
N ILE A 53 1.12 -0.50 6.54
CA ILE A 53 2.30 -1.36 6.39
C ILE A 53 3.55 -0.65 6.92
N ASP A 54 3.75 0.60 6.52
CA ASP A 54 4.81 1.48 7.01
C ASP A 54 4.79 1.54 8.55
N ASN A 55 3.63 1.88 9.14
CA ASN A 55 3.46 1.92 10.61
C ASN A 55 3.58 0.55 11.32
N SER A 56 3.62 -0.57 10.59
CA SER A 56 3.76 -1.90 11.20
C SER A 56 5.21 -2.27 11.53
N ASP A 57 6.19 -1.58 10.91
CA ASP A 57 7.65 -1.81 10.93
C ASP A 57 8.13 -3.26 10.68
N SER A 58 7.21 -4.20 10.45
CA SER A 58 7.45 -5.66 10.56
C SER A 58 7.32 -6.39 9.24
N LEU A 59 6.34 -6.02 8.41
CA LEU A 59 6.17 -6.66 7.10
C LEU A 59 7.32 -6.35 6.12
N PRO A 60 7.69 -5.08 5.86
CA PRO A 60 8.75 -4.77 4.89
C PRO A 60 10.15 -5.15 5.40
N SER A 61 10.34 -5.28 6.72
CA SER A 61 11.63 -5.62 7.34
C SER A 61 11.95 -7.12 7.31
N VAL A 62 10.94 -7.99 7.25
CA VAL A 62 11.13 -9.45 7.11
C VAL A 62 11.48 -9.78 5.67
N ILE A 63 12.43 -10.71 5.47
CA ILE A 63 12.70 -11.39 4.20
C ILE A 63 12.17 -12.82 4.31
N PRO A 64 10.95 -13.11 3.82
CA PRO A 64 10.37 -14.45 3.92
C PRO A 64 11.18 -15.48 3.14
N ALA A 65 11.30 -16.70 3.66
CA ALA A 65 12.06 -17.78 3.01
C ALA A 65 11.49 -18.18 1.64
N ASP A 66 10.19 -18.01 1.42
CA ASP A 66 9.50 -18.30 0.16
C ASP A 66 9.35 -17.06 -0.75
N ILE A 67 9.97 -15.92 -0.41
CA ILE A 67 9.73 -14.64 -1.09
C ILE A 67 10.04 -14.67 -2.58
N GLY A 68 11.04 -15.45 -3.02
CA GLY A 68 11.37 -15.59 -4.44
C GLY A 68 10.22 -16.14 -5.30
N THR A 69 9.26 -16.85 -4.69
CA THR A 69 8.03 -17.30 -5.37
C THR A 69 7.08 -16.15 -5.64
N TRP A 70 7.02 -15.18 -4.72
CA TRP A 70 6.04 -14.11 -4.70
C TRP A 70 6.56 -12.81 -5.33
N CYS A 71 7.84 -12.51 -5.13
CA CYS A 71 8.48 -11.25 -5.47
C CYS A 71 10.01 -11.45 -5.64
N PRO A 72 10.50 -11.82 -6.84
CA PRO A 72 11.91 -12.19 -7.06
C PRO A 72 12.95 -11.13 -6.72
N GLY A 73 12.59 -9.85 -6.78
CA GLY A 73 13.46 -8.71 -6.45
C GLY A 73 13.40 -8.25 -4.99
N TYR A 74 12.51 -8.82 -4.16
CA TYR A 74 12.17 -8.27 -2.83
C TYR A 74 13.37 -8.10 -1.89
N ALA A 75 14.27 -9.09 -1.85
CA ALA A 75 15.41 -9.08 -0.93
C ALA A 75 16.32 -7.86 -1.14
N ASP A 76 16.48 -7.41 -2.39
CA ASP A 76 17.31 -6.26 -2.76
C ASP A 76 16.49 -4.98 -2.99
N ALA A 77 15.17 -5.06 -2.80
CA ALA A 77 14.26 -3.96 -3.06
C ALA A 77 14.35 -2.89 -1.96
N LYS A 78 14.03 -1.64 -2.33
CA LYS A 78 13.86 -0.56 -1.36
C LYS A 78 12.63 -0.86 -0.50
N GLU A 79 12.59 -0.30 0.70
CA GLU A 79 11.48 -0.46 1.64
C GLU A 79 10.11 -0.13 1.00
N THR A 80 10.02 0.97 0.25
CA THR A 80 8.79 1.35 -0.47
C THR A 80 8.31 0.31 -1.49
N ASP A 81 9.21 -0.42 -2.14
CA ASP A 81 8.84 -1.52 -3.05
C ASP A 81 8.37 -2.76 -2.27
N ARG A 82 8.94 -2.99 -1.08
CA ARG A 82 8.53 -4.07 -0.18
C ARG A 82 7.15 -3.81 0.41
N GLU A 83 6.86 -2.55 0.78
CA GLU A 83 5.51 -2.12 1.16
C GLU A 83 4.52 -2.32 0.01
N ALA A 84 4.89 -1.90 -1.21
CA ALA A 84 4.07 -2.09 -2.40
C ALA A 84 3.79 -3.58 -2.66
N PHE A 85 4.76 -4.47 -2.42
CA PHE A 85 4.53 -5.91 -2.50
C PHE A 85 3.44 -6.39 -1.54
N TRP A 86 3.48 -5.99 -0.26
CA TRP A 86 2.49 -6.45 0.72
C TRP A 86 1.10 -5.90 0.43
N ALA A 87 0.99 -4.62 0.06
CA ALA A 87 -0.27 -4.03 -0.41
C ALA A 87 -0.78 -4.76 -1.67
N GLY A 88 0.12 -5.05 -2.61
CA GLY A 88 -0.15 -5.81 -3.82
C GLY A 88 -0.69 -7.20 -3.53
N LEU A 89 -0.06 -7.93 -2.61
CA LEU A 89 -0.51 -9.25 -2.20
C LEU A 89 -1.90 -9.22 -1.55
N MET A 90 -2.17 -8.24 -0.68
CA MET A 90 -3.50 -8.03 -0.10
C MET A 90 -4.54 -7.69 -1.18
N SER A 91 -4.18 -6.91 -2.19
CA SER A 91 -5.07 -6.63 -3.33
C SER A 91 -5.37 -7.87 -4.17
N ALA A 92 -4.40 -8.78 -4.32
CA ALA A 92 -4.59 -10.05 -4.99
C ALA A 92 -5.45 -11.01 -4.17
N LEU A 93 -5.28 -11.02 -2.85
CA LEU A 93 -6.09 -11.79 -1.92
C LEU A 93 -7.55 -11.32 -1.90
N ALA A 94 -7.81 -10.00 -1.91
CA ALA A 94 -9.15 -9.43 -1.91
C ALA A 94 -10.02 -9.93 -3.08
N LYS A 95 -9.40 -10.27 -4.22
CA LYS A 95 -10.09 -10.96 -5.33
C LYS A 95 -10.75 -12.25 -4.85
N HIS A 96 -9.98 -13.08 -4.16
CA HIS A 96 -10.37 -14.43 -3.79
C HIS A 96 -11.23 -14.50 -2.53
N GLU A 97 -11.14 -13.48 -1.68
CA GLU A 97 -11.94 -13.36 -0.46
C GLU A 97 -13.31 -12.70 -0.71
N SER A 98 -13.35 -11.60 -1.47
CA SER A 98 -14.55 -10.77 -1.61
C SER A 98 -14.86 -10.33 -3.03
N THR A 99 -14.02 -10.67 -4.01
CA THR A 99 -14.06 -10.05 -5.35
C THR A 99 -13.99 -8.52 -5.25
N TRP A 100 -13.12 -8.02 -4.35
CA TRP A 100 -12.93 -6.60 -4.04
C TRP A 100 -14.21 -5.87 -3.57
N ASN A 101 -15.15 -6.60 -2.96
CA ASN A 101 -16.36 -6.01 -2.40
C ASN A 101 -16.16 -5.67 -0.92
N PRO A 102 -16.04 -4.39 -0.53
CA PRO A 102 -15.84 -4.01 0.87
C PRO A 102 -17.08 -4.27 1.73
N ARG A 103 -18.25 -4.47 1.13
CA ARG A 103 -19.50 -4.80 1.86
C ARG A 103 -19.76 -6.29 1.97
N ALA A 104 -18.83 -7.14 1.49
CA ALA A 104 -18.98 -8.60 1.52
C ALA A 104 -19.15 -9.13 2.94
N SER A 105 -19.93 -10.21 3.04
CA SER A 105 -20.29 -10.87 4.29
C SER A 105 -20.37 -12.38 4.04
N GLY A 106 -19.29 -13.09 4.34
CA GLY A 106 -19.19 -14.54 4.15
C GLY A 106 -19.65 -15.33 5.36
N GLY A 107 -19.93 -16.63 5.15
CA GLY A 107 -20.23 -17.56 6.24
C GLY A 107 -21.47 -17.21 7.06
N GLY A 108 -22.49 -16.64 6.44
CA GLY A 108 -23.67 -16.15 7.16
C GLY A 108 -23.42 -14.91 8.01
N GLY A 109 -22.33 -14.16 7.76
CA GLY A 109 -21.99 -12.94 8.51
C GLY A 109 -20.83 -13.09 9.49
N ALA A 110 -20.15 -14.23 9.48
CA ALA A 110 -18.97 -14.46 10.32
C ALA A 110 -17.73 -13.69 9.83
N TRP A 111 -17.60 -13.46 8.53
CA TRP A 111 -16.42 -12.87 7.91
C TRP A 111 -16.77 -11.66 7.05
N ILE A 112 -16.07 -10.55 7.26
CA ILE A 112 -16.54 -9.24 6.80
C ILE A 112 -15.50 -8.53 5.95
N GLY A 113 -15.99 -7.88 4.90
CA GLY A 113 -15.24 -6.92 4.09
C GLY A 113 -14.24 -7.53 3.14
N LEU A 114 -13.28 -6.70 2.70
CA LEU A 114 -12.36 -7.01 1.60
C LEU A 114 -11.61 -8.32 1.80
N LEU A 115 -11.09 -8.53 3.01
CA LEU A 115 -10.25 -9.68 3.37
C LEU A 115 -10.94 -10.62 4.37
N GLN A 116 -12.28 -10.57 4.45
CA GLN A 116 -13.09 -11.55 5.17
C GLN A 116 -12.63 -11.79 6.61
N ILE A 117 -12.45 -10.70 7.36
CA ILE A 117 -12.01 -10.74 8.76
C ILE A 117 -13.23 -10.85 9.68
N SER A 118 -13.15 -11.70 10.71
CA SER A 118 -14.22 -11.77 11.73
C SER A 118 -14.06 -10.69 12.80
N PRO A 119 -15.16 -10.17 13.38
CA PRO A 119 -15.09 -9.28 14.55
C PRO A 119 -14.28 -9.85 15.72
N ALA A 120 -14.35 -11.17 15.95
CA ALA A 120 -13.60 -11.83 17.01
C ALA A 120 -12.09 -11.81 16.76
N THR A 121 -11.68 -12.17 15.53
CA THR A 121 -10.28 -12.08 15.08
C THR A 121 -9.78 -10.64 15.19
N ALA A 122 -10.55 -9.67 14.70
CA ALA A 122 -10.16 -8.26 14.77
C ALA A 122 -9.88 -7.80 16.22
N ARG A 123 -10.72 -8.20 17.18
CA ARG A 123 -10.46 -7.93 18.61
C ARG A 123 -9.21 -8.64 19.13
N GLN A 124 -9.02 -9.91 18.77
CA GLN A 124 -7.86 -10.68 19.20
C GLN A 124 -6.53 -10.04 18.76
N TYR A 125 -6.50 -9.46 17.56
CA TYR A 125 -5.32 -8.78 17.03
C TYR A 125 -5.27 -7.28 17.35
N GLY A 126 -6.16 -6.76 18.22
CA GLY A 126 -6.16 -5.36 18.62
C GLY A 126 -6.40 -4.38 17.47
N CYS A 127 -7.26 -4.76 16.51
CA CYS A 127 -7.68 -3.87 15.43
C CYS A 127 -8.63 -2.79 15.93
N GLU A 128 -8.67 -1.65 15.24
CA GLU A 128 -9.63 -0.58 15.54
C GLU A 128 -11.05 -0.95 15.07
N ALA A 129 -11.17 -1.47 13.86
CA ALA A 129 -12.43 -1.99 13.33
C ALA A 129 -12.74 -3.37 13.93
N THR A 130 -13.57 -3.39 14.97
CA THR A 130 -13.91 -4.60 15.73
C THR A 130 -15.36 -5.07 15.58
N THR A 131 -16.14 -4.38 14.74
CA THR A 131 -17.56 -4.69 14.47
C THR A 131 -17.77 -4.98 13.00
N SER A 132 -18.84 -5.70 12.66
CA SER A 132 -19.19 -5.98 11.26
C SER A 132 -19.48 -4.71 10.46
N ALA A 133 -19.98 -3.64 11.09
CA ALA A 133 -20.16 -2.36 10.41
C ALA A 133 -18.81 -1.70 10.09
N ALA A 134 -17.91 -1.64 11.07
CA ALA A 134 -16.58 -1.05 10.89
C ALA A 134 -15.72 -1.84 9.89
N LEU A 135 -15.80 -3.17 9.90
CA LEU A 135 -15.05 -4.02 8.97
C LEU A 135 -15.54 -3.95 7.52
N LYS A 136 -16.69 -3.31 7.25
CA LYS A 136 -17.13 -2.99 5.89
C LYS A 136 -16.46 -1.74 5.31
N ASP A 137 -15.76 -0.96 6.14
CA ASP A 137 -14.84 0.06 5.63
C ASP A 137 -13.58 -0.61 5.08
N GLY A 138 -13.31 -0.43 3.79
CA GLY A 138 -12.21 -1.11 3.12
C GLY A 138 -10.84 -0.73 3.69
N ALA A 139 -10.63 0.54 4.05
CA ALA A 139 -9.37 0.99 4.61
C ALA A 139 -9.13 0.43 6.02
N ALA A 140 -10.17 0.41 6.87
CA ALA A 140 -10.09 -0.16 8.20
C ALA A 140 -9.93 -1.69 8.17
N ASN A 141 -10.58 -2.37 7.20
CA ASN A 141 -10.39 -3.80 6.96
C ASN A 141 -8.94 -4.12 6.58
N LEU A 142 -8.35 -3.35 5.66
CA LEU A 142 -6.96 -3.51 5.24
C LEU A 142 -5.97 -3.21 6.36
N SER A 143 -6.19 -2.15 7.16
CA SER A 143 -5.37 -1.86 8.34
C SER A 143 -5.36 -3.03 9.34
N CYS A 144 -6.52 -3.64 9.59
CA CYS A 144 -6.59 -4.85 10.42
C CYS A 144 -5.88 -6.04 9.79
N ALA A 145 -6.01 -6.23 8.48
CA ALA A 145 -5.31 -7.29 7.76
C ALA A 145 -3.80 -7.14 7.83
N VAL A 146 -3.27 -5.92 7.79
CA VAL A 146 -1.84 -5.65 7.99
C VAL A 146 -1.39 -6.13 9.36
N LYS A 147 -2.10 -5.78 10.44
CA LYS A 147 -1.79 -6.26 11.79
C LYS A 147 -1.74 -7.79 11.88
N ILE A 148 -2.73 -8.47 11.30
CA ILE A 148 -2.79 -9.94 11.27
C ILE A 148 -1.60 -10.50 10.48
N ALA A 149 -1.35 -9.97 9.27
CA ALA A 149 -0.29 -10.43 8.39
C ALA A 149 1.09 -10.24 9.04
N SER A 150 1.37 -9.08 9.65
CA SER A 150 2.59 -8.79 10.39
C SER A 150 2.93 -9.88 11.40
N VAL A 151 1.96 -10.22 12.26
CA VAL A 151 2.14 -11.25 13.30
C VAL A 151 2.46 -12.60 12.67
N GLN A 152 1.70 -13.02 11.65
CA GLN A 152 1.85 -14.38 11.12
C GLN A 152 3.09 -14.56 10.24
N VAL A 153 3.41 -13.55 9.43
CA VAL A 153 4.61 -13.56 8.58
C VAL A 153 5.85 -13.52 9.46
N GLN A 154 5.87 -12.68 10.49
CA GLN A 154 6.98 -12.63 11.45
C GLN A 154 7.13 -13.96 12.21
N ARG A 155 6.00 -14.56 12.64
CA ARG A 155 6.01 -15.84 13.34
C ARG A 155 6.65 -16.97 12.53
N ASP A 156 6.35 -17.03 11.23
CA ASP A 156 6.77 -18.16 10.39
C ASP A 156 7.98 -17.88 9.49
N GLY A 157 8.36 -16.61 9.32
CA GLY A 157 9.38 -16.21 8.34
C GLY A 157 8.99 -16.56 6.90
N MET A 158 7.69 -16.58 6.58
CA MET A 158 7.16 -17.02 5.28
C MET A 158 5.95 -16.16 4.88
N VAL A 159 5.75 -15.95 3.58
CA VAL A 159 4.52 -15.37 3.04
C VAL A 159 3.37 -16.36 3.20
N ALA A 160 3.55 -17.61 2.77
CA ALA A 160 2.52 -18.65 2.85
C ALA A 160 3.03 -20.06 3.18
N GLY A 161 4.31 -20.37 2.91
CA GLY A 161 4.95 -21.64 3.27
C GLY A 161 4.18 -22.90 2.84
N GLY A 162 3.76 -22.94 1.58
CA GLY A 162 2.92 -24.01 1.02
C GLY A 162 1.41 -23.83 1.25
N GLY A 163 1.02 -22.79 1.98
CA GLY A 163 -0.37 -22.37 2.19
C GLY A 163 -0.86 -22.44 3.65
N ALA A 164 -0.11 -23.05 4.56
CA ALA A 164 -0.48 -23.22 5.97
C ALA A 164 0.33 -22.36 6.94
N ARG A 165 1.24 -21.52 6.42
CA ARG A 165 2.10 -20.61 7.16
C ARG A 165 1.90 -19.16 6.70
N GLY A 166 2.51 -18.20 7.38
CA GLY A 166 2.37 -16.78 7.12
C GLY A 166 0.89 -16.39 7.04
N MET A 167 0.53 -15.66 5.99
CA MET A 167 -0.85 -15.25 5.72
C MET A 167 -1.81 -16.45 5.56
N GLY A 168 -1.33 -17.64 5.17
CA GLY A 168 -2.20 -18.82 5.02
C GLY A 168 -2.76 -19.41 6.33
N ARG A 169 -2.36 -18.85 7.48
CA ARG A 169 -2.94 -19.20 8.78
C ARG A 169 -4.34 -18.61 8.98
N ASP A 170 -4.58 -17.42 8.46
CA ASP A 170 -5.86 -16.71 8.62
C ASP A 170 -6.67 -16.72 7.32
N TRP A 171 -6.01 -16.77 6.16
CA TRP A 171 -6.69 -16.67 4.86
C TRP A 171 -6.66 -17.98 4.07
N ALA A 172 -7.84 -18.57 3.91
CA ALA A 172 -8.04 -19.85 3.22
C ALA A 172 -7.61 -19.89 1.74
N PRO A 173 -7.68 -18.80 0.94
CA PRO A 173 -7.18 -18.77 -0.43
C PRO A 173 -5.72 -19.21 -0.57
N PHE A 174 -4.87 -18.97 0.42
CA PHE A 174 -3.48 -19.45 0.40
C PHE A 174 -3.39 -20.97 0.52
N ARG A 175 -4.39 -21.67 1.09
CA ARG A 175 -4.40 -23.14 1.20
C ARG A 175 -4.74 -23.82 -0.13
N ASN A 176 -5.42 -23.10 -1.03
CA ASN A 176 -5.71 -23.59 -2.38
C ASN A 176 -4.52 -23.33 -3.31
N SER A 177 -3.94 -24.39 -3.89
CA SER A 177 -2.76 -24.28 -4.76
C SER A 177 -2.97 -23.38 -5.97
N SER A 178 -4.12 -23.47 -6.64
CA SER A 178 -4.44 -22.66 -7.81
C SER A 178 -4.58 -21.18 -7.47
N LYS A 179 -5.32 -20.83 -6.42
CA LYS A 179 -5.48 -19.44 -5.97
C LYS A 179 -4.15 -18.86 -5.51
N ARG A 180 -3.37 -19.64 -4.75
CA ARG A 180 -2.03 -19.23 -4.30
C ARG A 180 -1.09 -18.98 -5.48
N ALA A 181 -1.08 -19.85 -6.49
CA ALA A 181 -0.30 -19.66 -7.70
C ALA A 181 -0.75 -18.41 -8.48
N GLU A 182 -2.05 -18.14 -8.57
CA GLU A 182 -2.59 -16.96 -9.22
C GLU A 182 -2.16 -15.66 -8.52
N MET A 183 -2.25 -15.61 -7.18
CA MET A 183 -1.79 -14.45 -6.40
C MET A 183 -0.29 -14.22 -6.59
N ALA A 184 0.52 -15.27 -6.50
CA ALA A 184 1.98 -15.18 -6.70
C ALA A 184 2.34 -14.75 -8.13
N ALA A 185 1.61 -15.25 -9.15
CA ALA A 185 1.80 -14.84 -10.53
C ALA A 185 1.48 -13.36 -10.73
N TRP A 186 0.44 -12.84 -10.07
CA TRP A 186 0.10 -11.44 -10.15
C TRP A 186 1.15 -10.55 -9.47
N THR A 187 1.57 -10.85 -8.23
CA THR A 187 2.56 -10.03 -7.50
C THR A 187 3.92 -10.05 -8.18
N ARG A 188 4.37 -11.21 -8.64
CA ARG A 188 5.71 -11.33 -9.24
C ARG A 188 5.84 -10.65 -10.60
N ALA A 189 4.73 -10.27 -11.23
CA ALA A 189 4.72 -9.55 -12.50
C ALA A 189 4.88 -8.03 -12.31
N GLN A 190 4.75 -7.53 -11.08
CA GLN A 190 4.78 -6.09 -10.80
C GLN A 190 6.20 -5.56 -10.87
N SER A 191 6.35 -4.29 -11.26
CA SER A 191 7.65 -3.62 -11.40
C SER A 191 8.43 -3.58 -10.08
N TYR A 192 7.74 -3.35 -8.97
CA TYR A 192 8.30 -3.39 -7.61
C TYR A 192 8.76 -4.79 -7.15
N CYS A 193 8.45 -5.85 -7.91
CA CYS A 193 8.91 -7.20 -7.65
C CYS A 193 9.99 -7.72 -8.60
N GLN A 194 10.41 -6.92 -9.57
CA GLN A 194 11.49 -7.31 -10.48
C GLN A 194 12.85 -7.10 -9.83
N LYS A 195 13.81 -7.98 -10.16
CA LYS A 195 15.21 -7.73 -9.84
C LYS A 195 15.66 -6.47 -10.56
N LYS A 196 16.16 -5.50 -9.80
CA LYS A 196 16.73 -4.28 -10.38
C LYS A 196 18.13 -4.60 -10.88
N PRO A 197 18.54 -4.09 -12.06
CA PRO A 197 19.93 -4.23 -12.48
C PRO A 197 20.83 -3.57 -11.44
N ALA A 198 21.97 -4.20 -11.15
CA ALA A 198 22.98 -3.60 -10.30
C ALA A 198 23.35 -2.23 -10.87
N SER A 199 23.23 -1.17 -10.06
CA SER A 199 23.55 0.18 -10.50
C SER A 199 25.04 0.24 -10.87
N ILE A 200 25.34 0.43 -12.16
CA ILE A 200 26.73 0.48 -12.69
C ILE A 200 27.51 1.69 -12.14
N LEU A 201 26.86 2.61 -11.43
CA LEU A 201 27.46 3.85 -10.93
C LEU A 201 28.31 3.72 -9.66
N GLY A 202 28.50 2.51 -9.10
CA GLY A 202 29.37 2.28 -7.95
C GLY A 202 30.86 2.05 -8.26
N GLY A 203 31.25 2.00 -9.55
CA GLY A 203 32.58 1.51 -9.98
C GLY A 203 33.65 2.56 -10.27
N LEU A 204 33.37 3.86 -10.20
CA LEU A 204 34.38 4.90 -10.44
C LEU A 204 35.07 5.28 -9.13
N SER A 205 36.06 4.49 -8.71
CA SER A 205 37.05 4.93 -7.74
C SER A 205 37.80 6.13 -8.31
N VAL A 206 37.58 7.31 -7.74
CA VAL A 206 38.38 8.51 -8.03
C VAL A 206 39.82 8.20 -7.58
N PRO A 207 40.83 8.22 -8.47
CA PRO A 207 42.21 8.02 -8.05
C PRO A 207 42.63 9.15 -7.11
N LYS A 208 43.13 8.77 -5.94
CA LYS A 208 43.67 9.68 -4.93
C LYS A 208 44.90 10.38 -5.53
N ALA A 209 44.86 11.69 -5.67
CA ALA A 209 46.01 12.47 -6.13
C ALA A 209 47.19 12.27 -5.17
N SER A 210 48.27 11.69 -5.70
CA SER A 210 49.56 11.59 -5.02
C SER A 210 50.14 13.00 -4.85
N LYS A 211 50.39 13.41 -3.62
CA LYS A 211 51.21 14.60 -3.34
C LYS A 211 52.65 14.28 -3.74
N ALA A 212 53.19 15.07 -4.66
CA ALA A 212 54.62 15.10 -4.96
C ALA A 212 55.36 15.74 -3.78
N SER A 213 56.46 15.11 -3.38
CA SER A 213 57.44 15.61 -2.41
C SER A 213 58.30 16.71 -3.00
#